data_AF-A0A6I6HNQ3-F1
#
_entry.id   AF-A0A6I6HNQ3-F1
#
_cell.length_a   1.000
_cell.length_b   1.000
_cell.length_c   1.000
_cell.angle_alpha   90.00
_cell.angle_beta   90.00
_cell.angle_gamma   90.00
#
_symmetry.space_group_name_H-M   'P 1'
#
loop_
_entity.id
_entity.type
_entity.pdbx_description
1 polymer ?
#
loop_
_entity_poly.entity_id
_entity_poly.type
_entity_poly.pdbx_seq_one_letter_code
_entity_poly.pdbx_strand_id
1 'polypeptide(L)'
;MAYAAYREHPGTLRMHAPVTATGSFYVLDVTVCCADALRVRRSIAGCPDAGVVRCEPLLHALCSQESDAPCVRLMVRLPIASYAEVLHRLIECVPSGEIGRLVSWREHLARCGLRDGH
;
A
#
# COMPACT_ATOMS: atom_id res chain seq x y z
N MET A 1 -38.79 11.77 -3.51
CA MET A 1 -37.82 10.69 -3.21
C MET A 1 -36.46 11.15 -3.70
N ALA A 2 -35.52 11.42 -2.78
CA ALA A 2 -34.22 11.98 -3.12
C ALA A 2 -33.22 10.84 -3.35
N TYR A 3 -32.81 10.64 -4.61
CA TYR A 3 -31.68 9.78 -4.93
C TYR A 3 -30.41 10.47 -4.48
N ALA A 4 -29.71 9.88 -3.50
CA ALA A 4 -28.39 10.33 -3.11
C ALA A 4 -27.43 10.11 -4.29
N ALA A 5 -27.11 11.18 -5.01
CA ALA A 5 -26.00 11.20 -5.94
C ALA A 5 -24.71 10.98 -5.14
N TYR A 6 -24.20 9.74 -5.15
CA TYR A 6 -22.84 9.45 -4.74
C TYR A 6 -21.92 10.24 -5.68
N ARG A 7 -21.52 11.43 -5.24
CA ARG A 7 -20.42 12.14 -5.87
C ARG A 7 -19.19 11.32 -5.60
N GLU A 8 -18.71 10.65 -6.64
CA GLU A 8 -17.33 10.23 -6.75
C GLU A 8 -16.49 11.45 -6.36
N HIS A 9 -15.88 11.41 -5.18
CA HIS A 9 -14.84 12.35 -4.85
C HIS A 9 -13.69 12.02 -5.80
N PRO A 10 -13.27 12.91 -6.70
CA PRO A 10 -11.98 12.76 -7.36
C PRO A 10 -10.97 12.88 -6.23
N GLY A 11 -10.57 11.72 -5.68
CA GLY A 11 -9.59 11.63 -4.62
C GLY A 11 -8.40 12.44 -5.07
N THR A 12 -8.08 13.47 -4.28
CA THR A 12 -6.89 14.31 -4.33
C THR A 12 -5.86 13.78 -5.32
N LEU A 13 -5.64 14.54 -6.40
CA LEU A 13 -4.58 14.30 -7.36
C LEU A 13 -3.26 14.24 -6.58
N ARG A 14 -2.86 13.02 -6.19
CA ARG A 14 -1.60 12.80 -5.51
C ARG A 14 -0.57 13.21 -6.54
N MET A 15 0.30 14.15 -6.14
CA MET A 15 1.55 14.44 -6.83
C MET A 15 2.18 13.09 -7.20
N HIS A 16 2.01 12.69 -8.45
CA HIS A 16 2.80 11.62 -9.03
C HIS A 16 4.20 12.22 -9.09
N ALA A 17 5.03 11.88 -8.10
CA ALA A 17 6.46 12.06 -8.25
C ALA A 17 6.82 11.45 -9.62
N PRO A 18 7.49 12.20 -10.50
CA PRO A 18 7.78 11.72 -11.84
C PRO A 18 8.49 10.38 -11.71
N VAL A 19 7.96 9.37 -12.40
CA VAL A 19 8.57 8.04 -12.50
C VAL A 19 9.80 8.19 -13.38
N THR A 20 10.87 8.78 -12.83
CA THR A 20 12.17 8.97 -13.49
C THR A 20 13.20 7.98 -12.94
N ALA A 21 12.77 6.78 -12.59
CA ALA A 21 13.68 5.69 -12.32
C ALA A 21 13.29 4.53 -13.23
N THR A 22 14.13 4.30 -14.23
CA THR A 22 14.18 3.15 -15.15
C THR A 22 14.51 1.84 -14.42
N GLY A 23 13.99 1.66 -13.20
CA GLY A 23 14.18 0.50 -12.35
C GLY A 23 12.94 -0.39 -12.32
N SER A 24 13.14 -1.70 -12.17
CA SER A 24 12.06 -2.65 -11.90
C SER A 24 11.45 -2.36 -10.52
N PHE A 25 10.22 -1.85 -10.52
CA PHE A 25 9.46 -1.64 -9.29
C PHE A 25 8.70 -2.90 -8.88
N TYR A 26 8.62 -3.09 -7.57
CA TYR A 26 7.85 -4.13 -6.93
C TYR A 26 6.84 -3.49 -5.98
N VAL A 27 5.77 -4.24 -5.71
CA VAL A 27 4.73 -3.88 -4.75
C VAL A 27 4.74 -4.92 -3.65
N LEU A 28 4.93 -4.45 -2.42
CA LEU A 28 4.85 -5.26 -1.21
C LEU A 28 3.49 -5.04 -0.56
N ASP A 29 2.75 -6.11 -0.35
CA ASP A 29 1.52 -6.09 0.43
C ASP A 29 1.87 -6.18 1.93
N VAL A 30 1.40 -5.23 2.73
CA VAL A 30 1.60 -5.19 4.18
C VAL A 30 0.26 -5.00 4.85
N THR A 31 -0.16 -5.93 5.70
CA THR A 31 -1.40 -5.81 6.46
C THR A 31 -1.07 -5.35 7.87
N VAL A 32 -1.72 -4.27 8.29
CA VAL A 32 -1.55 -3.70 9.64
C VAL A 32 -2.89 -3.30 10.22
N CYS A 33 -2.98 -3.15 11.53
CA CYS A 33 -4.12 -2.52 12.17
C CYS A 33 -4.32 -1.09 11.64
N CYS A 34 -5.58 -0.64 11.53
CA CYS A 34 -5.92 0.73 11.12
C CYS A 34 -5.15 1.79 11.93
N ALA A 35 -4.94 1.55 13.24
CA ALA A 35 -4.23 2.46 14.13
C ALA A 35 -2.76 2.69 13.71
N ASP A 36 -2.10 1.66 13.18
CA ASP A 36 -0.69 1.70 12.79
C ASP A 36 -0.49 2.12 11.32
N ALA A 37 -1.55 2.17 10.52
CA ALA A 37 -1.46 2.53 9.11
C ALA A 37 -0.83 3.90 8.87
N LEU A 38 -1.10 4.89 9.73
CA LEU A 38 -0.48 6.21 9.64
C LEU A 38 1.03 6.15 9.94
N ARG A 39 1.44 5.32 10.91
CA ARG A 39 2.86 5.14 11.28
C ARG A 39 3.63 4.53 10.12
N VAL A 40 3.09 3.49 9.50
CA VAL A 40 3.68 2.85 8.31
C VAL A 40 3.84 3.86 7.17
N ARG A 41 2.78 4.65 6.89
CA ARG A 41 2.83 5.66 5.82
C ARG A 41 3.91 6.73 6.07
N ARG A 42 4.07 7.17 7.32
CA ARG A 42 5.12 8.13 7.71
C ARG A 42 6.52 7.53 7.59
N SER A 43 6.69 6.27 8.01
CA SER A 43 7.97 5.57 7.93
C SER A 43 8.42 5.41 6.47
N ILE A 44 7.51 4.96 5.59
CA ILE A 44 7.78 4.78 4.16
C ILE A 44 8.01 6.12 3.46
N ALA A 45 7.33 7.19 3.87
CA ALA A 45 7.57 8.52 3.31
C ALA A 45 9.00 9.03 3.56
N GLY A 46 9.73 8.46 4.53
CA GLY A 46 11.13 8.75 4.79
C GLY A 46 12.12 7.90 3.97
N CYS A 47 11.64 6.96 3.15
CA CYS A 47 12.48 6.15 2.26
C CYS A 47 12.48 6.75 0.84
N PRO A 48 13.65 7.02 0.23
CA PRO A 48 13.70 7.44 -1.16
C PRO A 48 13.17 6.32 -2.07
N ASP A 49 12.40 6.70 -3.10
CA ASP A 49 11.82 5.80 -4.11
C ASP A 49 10.80 4.74 -3.62
N ALA A 50 10.50 4.70 -2.31
CA ALA A 50 9.45 3.87 -1.74
C ALA A 50 8.21 4.70 -1.38
N GLY A 51 7.02 4.15 -1.62
CA GLY A 51 5.78 4.88 -1.40
C GLY A 51 4.56 3.99 -1.30
N VAL A 52 3.61 4.38 -0.45
CA VAL A 52 2.32 3.69 -0.35
C VAL A 52 1.43 4.10 -1.52
N VAL A 53 1.15 3.15 -2.40
CA VAL A 53 0.34 3.36 -3.60
C VAL A 53 -1.13 3.22 -3.27
N ARG A 54 -1.50 2.19 -2.50
CA ARG A 54 -2.88 1.86 -2.19
C ARG A 54 -3.04 1.49 -0.72
N CYS A 55 -4.16 1.91 -0.16
CA CYS A 55 -4.62 1.53 1.17
C CYS A 55 -6.00 0.88 0.98
N GLU A 56 -6.13 -0.38 1.36
CA GLU A 56 -7.38 -1.13 1.23
C GLU A 56 -7.83 -1.60 2.61
N PRO A 57 -8.97 -1.12 3.12
CA PRO A 57 -9.49 -1.60 4.40
C PRO A 57 -9.97 -3.04 4.24
N LEU A 58 -9.48 -3.91 5.12
CA LEU A 58 -9.91 -5.29 5.20
C LEU A 58 -11.10 -5.35 6.17
N LEU A 59 -12.30 -5.14 5.63
CA LEU A 59 -13.54 -5.07 6.41
C LEU A 59 -14.01 -6.42 6.96
N HIS A 60 -13.51 -7.54 6.41
CA HIS A 60 -13.95 -8.91 6.73
C HIS A 60 -12.78 -9.91 6.71
N ALA A 61 -11.53 -9.45 6.74
CA ALA A 61 -10.42 -10.38 6.69
C ALA A 61 -10.34 -11.14 8.02
N LEU A 62 -10.31 -12.46 7.87
CA LEU A 62 -9.79 -13.46 8.80
C LEU A 62 -8.33 -13.13 9.13
N CYS A 63 -8.07 -11.98 9.74
CA CYS A 63 -6.76 -11.69 10.31
C CYS A 63 -6.56 -12.75 11.39
N SER A 64 -5.46 -13.49 11.30
CA SER A 64 -5.07 -14.46 12.34
C SER A 64 -4.59 -13.75 13.62
N GLN A 65 -4.82 -12.44 13.71
CA GLN A 65 -4.66 -11.63 14.90
C GLN A 65 -5.89 -11.85 15.78
N GLU A 66 -5.64 -12.17 17.04
CA GLU A 66 -6.63 -12.44 18.10
C GLU A 66 -7.52 -11.22 18.47
N SER A 67 -7.53 -10.18 17.63
CA SER A 67 -8.16 -8.90 17.89
C SER A 67 -9.13 -8.55 16.76
N ASP A 68 -10.38 -8.27 17.13
CA ASP A 68 -11.50 -7.86 16.25
C ASP A 68 -11.32 -6.43 15.68
N ALA A 69 -10.08 -5.92 15.68
CA ALA A 69 -9.75 -4.57 15.26
C ALA A 69 -9.69 -4.50 13.72
N PRO A 70 -10.18 -3.42 13.10
CA PRO A 70 -10.14 -3.28 11.65
C PRO A 70 -8.70 -3.20 11.15
N CYS A 71 -8.37 -4.02 10.15
CA CYS A 71 -7.07 -4.04 9.50
C CYS A 71 -7.10 -3.34 8.13
N VAL A 72 -5.94 -2.90 7.66
CA VAL A 72 -5.74 -2.27 6.37
C VAL A 72 -4.56 -2.94 5.68
N ARG A 73 -4.77 -3.30 4.42
CA ARG A 73 -3.69 -3.71 3.51
C ARG A 73 -3.10 -2.48 2.83
N LEU A 74 -1.84 -2.21 3.10
CA LEU A 74 -1.03 -1.19 2.47
C LEU A 74 -0.20 -1.82 1.36
N MET A 75 -0.28 -1.25 0.17
CA MET A 75 0.51 -1.69 -0.98
C MET A 75 1.63 -0.69 -1.18
N VAL A 76 2.85 -1.13 -0.91
CA VAL A 76 4.06 -0.29 -0.92
C VAL A 76 4.82 -0.56 -2.20
N ARG A 77 4.92 0.45 -3.06
CA ARG A 77 5.82 0.42 -4.21
C ARG A 77 7.23 0.73 -3.73
N LEU A 78 8.20 -0.06 -4.17
CA LEU A 78 9.61 0.13 -3.86
C LEU A 78 10.49 -0.50 -4.95
N PRO A 79 11.71 0.02 -5.18
CA PRO A 79 12.72 -0.66 -5.99
C PRO A 79 13.30 -1.85 -5.22
N ILE A 80 13.69 -2.92 -5.93
CA ILE A 80 14.18 -4.16 -5.28
C ILE A 80 15.41 -3.93 -4.37
N ALA A 81 16.26 -2.96 -4.71
CA ALA A 81 17.43 -2.59 -3.91
C ALA A 81 17.05 -2.05 -2.51
N SER A 82 15.91 -1.38 -2.39
CA SER A 82 15.42 -0.80 -1.12
C SER A 82 14.53 -1.76 -0.33
N TYR A 83 14.34 -3.01 -0.80
CA TYR A 83 13.46 -3.98 -0.14
C TYR A 83 13.88 -4.27 1.30
N ALA A 84 15.18 -4.55 1.53
CA ALA A 84 15.68 -4.86 2.86
C ALA A 84 15.49 -3.68 3.83
N GLU A 85 15.81 -2.45 3.38
CA GLU A 85 15.65 -1.25 4.20
C GLU A 85 14.19 -1.00 4.57
N VAL A 86 13.27 -1.09 3.59
CA VAL A 86 11.83 -0.92 3.83
C VAL A 86 11.32 -2.00 4.78
N LEU A 87 11.73 -3.25 4.60
CA LEU A 87 11.32 -4.35 5.47
C LEU A 87 11.81 -4.16 6.91
N HIS A 88 13.07 -3.76 7.11
CA HIS A 88 13.61 -3.44 8.44
C HIS A 88 12.81 -2.32 9.12
N ARG A 89 12.57 -1.21 8.43
CA ARG A 89 11.77 -0.10 8.98
C ARG A 89 10.33 -0.51 9.28
N LEU A 90 9.72 -1.38 8.47
CA LEU A 90 8.37 -1.89 8.71
C LEU A 90 8.32 -2.72 10.00
N ILE A 91 9.27 -3.63 10.20
CA ILE A 91 9.35 -4.47 11.40
C ILE A 91 9.59 -3.60 12.66
N GLU A 92 10.47 -2.59 12.57
CA GLU A 92 10.71 -1.66 13.67
C GLU A 92 9.49 -0.79 13.99
N CYS A 93 8.74 -0.35 12.98
CA CYS A 93 7.59 0.53 13.17
C CYS A 93 6.33 -0.21 13.62
N VAL A 94 6.11 -1.42 13.09
CA VAL A 94 4.91 -2.23 13.34
C VAL A 94 5.32 -3.70 13.47
N PRO A 95 5.71 -4.15 14.68
CA PRO A 95 6.09 -5.54 14.91
C PRO A 95 4.93 -6.52 14.77
N SER A 96 3.69 -6.04 14.89
CA SER A 96 2.44 -6.80 14.69
C SER A 96 1.98 -6.86 13.23
N GLY A 97 2.72 -6.25 12.30
CA GLY A 97 2.33 -6.17 10.90
C GLY A 97 2.57 -7.49 10.17
N GLU A 98 1.58 -7.95 9.41
CA GLU A 98 1.74 -9.10 8.54
C GLU A 98 2.35 -8.64 7.21
N ILE A 99 3.55 -9.15 6.90
CA ILE A 99 4.20 -8.92 5.62
C ILE A 99 3.68 -9.97 4.64
N GLY A 100 2.97 -9.51 3.62
CA GLY A 100 2.39 -10.33 2.58
C GLY A 100 3.34 -10.58 1.41
N ARG A 101 2.76 -10.74 0.23
CA ARG A 101 3.49 -11.11 -0.99
C ARG A 101 4.16 -9.90 -1.63
N LEU A 102 5.38 -10.09 -2.12
CA LEU A 102 6.04 -9.18 -3.05
C LEU A 102 5.62 -9.56 -4.48
N VAL A 103 5.09 -8.59 -5.23
CA VAL A 103 4.65 -8.77 -6.62
C VAL A 103 5.29 -7.73 -7.52
N SER A 104 5.50 -8.09 -8.79
CA SER A 104 6.01 -7.11 -9.77
C SER A 104 4.97 -6.01 -10.01
N TRP A 105 5.42 -4.80 -10.34
CA TRP A 105 4.52 -3.69 -10.70
C TRP A 105 3.52 -4.07 -11.79
N ARG A 106 3.96 -4.81 -12.82
CA ARG A 106 3.11 -5.29 -13.91
C ARG A 106 2.02 -6.26 -13.43
N GLU A 107 2.36 -7.19 -12.54
CA GLU A 107 1.37 -8.11 -11.95
C GLU A 107 0.38 -7.34 -11.06
N HIS A 108 0.84 -6.34 -10.32
CA HIS A 108 -0.01 -5.47 -9.52
C HIS A 108 -1.00 -4.66 -10.38
N LEU A 109 -0.55 -4.07 -11.49
CA LEU A 109 -1.41 -3.37 -12.46
C LEU A 109 -2.45 -4.31 -13.08
N ALA A 110 -2.05 -5.52 -13.47
CA ALA A 110 -2.95 -6.54 -14.00
C ALA A 110 -4.04 -6.93 -12.98
N ARG A 111 -3.68 -7.06 -11.69
CA ARG A 111 -4.64 -7.32 -10.60
C ARG A 111 -5.58 -6.14 -10.35
N CYS A 112 -5.10 -4.91 -10.52
CA CYS A 112 -5.93 -3.72 -10.36
C CYS A 112 -6.87 -3.49 -11.56
N GLY A 113 -6.83 -4.33 -12.59
CA GLY A 113 -7.62 -4.14 -13.83
C GLY A 113 -7.11 -2.98 -14.69
N LEU A 114 -6.01 -2.34 -14.29
CA LEU A 114 -5.32 -1.29 -15.02
C LEU A 114 -4.34 -1.97 -15.97
N ARG A 115 -4.86 -2.66 -16.99
CA ARG A 115 -4.04 -2.98 -18.16
C ARG A 115 -3.73 -1.65 -18.81
N ASP A 116 -2.45 -1.32 -18.93
CA ASP A 116 -1.95 -0.07 -19.51
C ASP A 116 -2.82 0.34 -20.71
N GLY A 117 -3.48 1.49 -20.58
CA GLY A 117 -4.14 2.13 -21.70
C GLY A 117 -3.07 2.44 -22.74
N HIS A 118 -3.29 1.92 -23.95
CA HIS A 118 -2.43 2.14 -25.10
C HIS A 118 -2.37 3.62 -25.47
#